data_AF-A0A5S4X0U3-F1
#
_entry.id   AF-A0A5S4X0U3-F1
#
_cell.length_a   1.000
_cell.length_b   1.000
_cell.length_c   1.000
_cell.angle_alpha   90.00
_cell.angle_beta   90.00
_cell.angle_gamma   90.00
#
_symmetry.space_group_name_H-M   'P 1'
#
loop_
_entity.id
_entity.type
_entity.pdbx_description
1 polymer ?
#
loop_
_entity_poly.entity_id
_entity_poly.type
_entity_poly.pdbx_seq_one_letter_code
_entity_poly.pdbx_strand_id
1 'polypeptide(L)'
;MSVDDYMKRMLADNAAMQRAAGVADPLGQHRSILDAISMQDRFSEIDRVSRQIAGLGAIDQKLLDAAKGINIIDTARLTGALNLDMAGIGALAAGAADHLKLLAGPLDDLRNFGAVDNLASMRADILAMKGAYAEYADRFRLPGHDEMDRLAKAALGAGSVASHLADAATASNVFRAAVQSMHTPWLLHDNTAQSARAFAEIQAIGHGLRNFAPFDAALSDTLRLSLGDWRNIPSFPPAIFDNAIARSEFYVSRGFNPDLTEFTAEAFDETTTIAGLDAQEYSEAADDEETGLIRTNRAHDRLQRFERQLRAFIDRLMTAEFGEAWTKHQTPPGMLDNWKNAKQAAMARGGADEPLIAYADFTDYIKIIERSDNWKRVFAAAFNRRESVQESFFRLFPIRISVAHARIITLDDEMYLKVEMHRLSKAIEEKY
;
A
#
# COMPACT_ATOMS: atom_id res chain seq x y z
N MET A 1 -14.72 -3.66 19.38
CA MET A 1 -15.67 -3.82 18.27
C MET A 1 -15.20 -5.03 17.49
N SER A 2 -16.01 -6.07 17.36
CA SER A 2 -15.62 -7.25 16.56
C SER A 2 -15.62 -6.88 15.07
N VAL A 3 -14.89 -7.63 14.24
CA VAL A 3 -14.93 -7.48 12.77
C VAL A 3 -16.37 -7.54 12.26
N ASP A 4 -17.19 -8.38 12.90
CA ASP A 4 -18.61 -8.57 12.60
C ASP A 4 -19.47 -7.32 12.91
N ASP A 5 -19.12 -6.56 13.96
CA ASP A 5 -19.80 -5.31 14.33
C ASP A 5 -19.46 -4.16 13.37
N TYR A 6 -18.21 -4.12 12.89
CA TYR A 6 -17.78 -3.13 11.90
C TYR A 6 -18.49 -3.36 10.55
N MET A 7 -18.58 -4.62 10.11
CA MET A 7 -19.27 -5.00 8.87
C MET A 7 -20.77 -4.69 8.90
N LYS A 8 -21.44 -4.93 10.04
CA LYS A 8 -22.87 -4.60 10.20
C LYS A 8 -23.15 -3.09 10.10
N ARG A 9 -22.24 -2.27 10.64
CA ARG A 9 -22.38 -0.81 10.60
C ARG A 9 -22.17 -0.26 9.18
N MET A 10 -21.19 -0.80 8.47
CA MET A 10 -20.90 -0.45 7.07
C MET A 10 -22.06 -0.77 6.11
N LEU A 11 -22.72 -1.91 6.28
CA LEU A 11 -23.87 -2.30 5.47
C LEU A 11 -25.10 -1.40 5.74
N ALA A 12 -25.26 -0.91 6.96
CA ALA A 12 -26.34 0.01 7.33
C ALA A 12 -26.16 1.39 6.66
N ASP A 13 -24.93 1.90 6.60
CA ASP A 13 -24.61 3.21 6.00
C ASP A 13 -24.78 3.19 4.47
N ASN A 14 -24.41 2.08 3.82
CA ASN A 14 -24.61 1.91 2.37
C ASN A 14 -26.11 1.83 1.99
N ALA A 15 -26.92 1.17 2.82
CA ALA A 15 -28.38 1.11 2.64
C ALA A 15 -29.09 2.47 2.90
N ALA A 16 -28.45 3.39 3.62
CA ALA A 16 -28.95 4.75 3.82
C ALA A 16 -28.65 5.64 2.60
N MET A 17 -27.46 5.52 2.01
CA MET A 17 -27.10 6.26 0.78
C MET A 17 -27.93 5.83 -0.43
N GLN A 18 -28.25 4.54 -0.57
CA GLN A 18 -29.05 4.03 -1.68
C GLN A 18 -30.52 4.49 -1.67
N ARG A 19 -31.08 4.83 -0.49
CA ARG A 19 -32.43 5.37 -0.36
C ARG A 19 -32.55 6.84 -0.79
N ALA A 20 -31.44 7.57 -0.84
CA ALA A 20 -31.41 8.97 -1.25
C ALA A 20 -31.41 9.15 -2.79
N ALA A 21 -31.09 8.11 -3.56
CA ALA A 21 -30.77 8.22 -4.99
C ALA A 21 -31.93 7.88 -5.96
N GLY A 22 -33.13 7.55 -5.49
CA GLY A 22 -34.20 7.02 -6.35
C GLY A 22 -35.53 7.77 -6.32
N VAL A 23 -35.71 8.82 -7.16
CA VAL A 23 -37.02 9.33 -7.62
C VAL A 23 -36.92 9.95 -9.05
N ALA A 24 -37.43 9.23 -10.08
CA ALA A 24 -38.13 9.54 -11.37
C ALA A 24 -37.81 10.82 -12.22
N ASP A 25 -37.93 10.95 -13.57
CA ASP A 25 -38.51 10.21 -14.74
C ASP A 25 -37.95 10.84 -16.07
N PRO A 26 -37.96 10.17 -17.26
CA PRO A 26 -37.21 10.52 -18.48
C PRO A 26 -38.11 11.08 -19.61
N LEU A 27 -37.58 11.95 -20.49
CA LEU A 27 -37.93 12.10 -21.93
C LEU A 27 -37.28 13.35 -22.60
N GLY A 28 -35.98 13.61 -22.36
CA GLY A 28 -35.21 14.67 -23.04
C GLY A 28 -33.87 14.19 -23.62
N GLN A 29 -33.66 12.89 -23.68
CA GLN A 29 -32.35 12.28 -23.46
C GLN A 29 -31.34 12.31 -24.63
N HIS A 30 -31.72 12.34 -25.91
CA HIS A 30 -30.72 11.99 -26.94
C HIS A 30 -29.76 13.09 -27.45
N ARG A 31 -29.88 14.35 -26.98
CA ARG A 31 -28.88 15.40 -27.28
C ARG A 31 -28.17 15.95 -26.04
N SER A 32 -28.82 15.88 -24.88
CA SER A 32 -28.22 16.20 -23.58
C SER A 32 -27.25 15.13 -23.10
N ILE A 33 -27.33 13.87 -23.56
CA ILE A 33 -26.46 12.78 -23.06
C ILE A 33 -25.00 12.96 -23.49
N LEU A 34 -24.69 13.53 -24.67
CA LEU A 34 -23.28 13.71 -25.08
C LEU A 34 -22.60 14.87 -24.34
N ASP A 35 -23.32 15.97 -24.10
CA ASP A 35 -22.81 17.09 -23.29
C ASP A 35 -22.86 16.76 -21.78
N ALA A 36 -23.85 15.97 -21.33
CA ALA A 36 -23.94 15.49 -19.97
C ALA A 36 -22.94 14.37 -19.68
N ILE A 37 -22.54 13.51 -20.61
CA ILE A 37 -21.44 12.55 -20.38
C ILE A 37 -20.14 13.32 -20.16
N SER A 38 -19.84 14.34 -20.98
CA SER A 38 -18.66 15.19 -20.80
C SER A 38 -18.72 16.03 -19.51
N MET A 39 -19.89 16.54 -19.12
CA MET A 39 -20.08 17.24 -17.85
C MET A 39 -20.16 16.31 -16.64
N GLN A 40 -20.68 15.10 -16.77
CA GLN A 40 -20.84 14.10 -15.69
C GLN A 40 -19.52 13.41 -15.41
N ASP A 41 -18.65 13.22 -16.41
CA ASP A 41 -17.25 12.88 -16.18
C ASP A 41 -16.57 14.00 -15.38
N ARG A 42 -16.71 15.26 -15.81
CA ARG A 42 -16.17 16.42 -15.08
C ARG A 42 -16.78 16.61 -13.68
N PHE A 43 -18.07 16.38 -13.49
CA PHE A 43 -18.74 16.51 -12.19
C PHE A 43 -18.47 15.30 -11.30
N SER A 44 -18.32 14.10 -11.85
CA SER A 44 -17.87 12.93 -11.08
C SER A 44 -16.43 13.10 -10.63
N GLU A 45 -15.60 13.75 -11.45
CA GLU A 45 -14.24 14.11 -11.14
C GLU A 45 -14.18 15.25 -10.10
N ILE A 46 -15.03 16.29 -10.23
CA ILE A 46 -15.20 17.34 -9.22
C ILE A 46 -15.78 16.80 -7.91
N ASP A 47 -16.70 15.85 -7.94
CA ASP A 47 -17.34 15.25 -6.75
C ASP A 47 -16.45 14.17 -6.11
N ARG A 48 -15.57 13.54 -6.89
CA ARG A 48 -14.46 12.70 -6.43
C ARG A 48 -13.40 13.57 -5.74
N VAL A 49 -12.96 14.65 -6.40
CA VAL A 49 -12.01 15.63 -5.87
C VAL A 49 -12.59 16.35 -4.65
N SER A 50 -13.88 16.71 -4.64
CA SER A 50 -14.52 17.36 -3.48
C SER A 50 -14.64 16.43 -2.27
N ARG A 51 -14.91 15.13 -2.47
CA ARG A 51 -14.89 14.13 -1.40
C ARG A 51 -13.47 13.86 -0.89
N GLN A 52 -12.47 13.93 -1.77
CA GLN A 52 -11.05 13.85 -1.40
C GLN A 52 -10.57 15.10 -0.63
N ILE A 53 -11.01 16.30 -1.05
CA ILE A 53 -10.72 17.57 -0.38
C ILE A 53 -11.41 17.63 0.99
N ALA A 54 -12.64 17.14 1.13
CA ALA A 54 -13.29 17.01 2.43
C ALA A 54 -12.55 16.01 3.35
N GLY A 55 -11.95 14.96 2.78
CA GLY A 55 -11.06 14.05 3.50
C GLY A 55 -9.73 14.69 3.94
N LEU A 56 -9.14 15.54 3.09
CA LEU A 56 -7.94 16.32 3.40
C LEU A 56 -8.21 17.41 4.44
N GLY A 57 -9.34 18.11 4.37
CA GLY A 57 -9.74 19.13 5.37
C GLY A 57 -9.98 18.55 6.77
N ALA A 58 -10.39 17.28 6.87
CA ALA A 58 -10.51 16.57 8.14
C ALA A 58 -9.16 16.11 8.72
N ILE A 59 -8.15 15.91 7.87
CA ILE A 59 -6.76 15.63 8.24
C ILE A 59 -6.05 16.93 8.64
N ASP A 60 -6.30 18.00 7.89
CA ASP A 60 -5.74 19.33 8.08
C ASP A 60 -6.18 19.96 9.41
N GLN A 61 -7.47 19.90 9.75
CA GLN A 61 -7.95 20.40 11.05
C GLN A 61 -7.30 19.67 12.24
N LYS A 62 -7.05 18.36 12.12
CA LYS A 62 -6.38 17.55 13.16
C LYS A 62 -4.87 17.81 13.24
N LEU A 63 -4.22 18.05 12.10
CA LEU A 63 -2.81 18.46 12.03
C LEU A 63 -2.61 19.89 12.55
N LEU A 64 -3.51 20.83 12.22
CA LEU A 64 -3.53 22.18 12.76
C LEU A 64 -3.76 22.20 14.27
N ASP A 65 -4.65 21.36 14.79
CA ASP A 65 -4.88 21.27 16.24
C ASP A 65 -3.71 20.59 16.97
N ALA A 66 -2.94 19.71 16.30
CA ALA A 66 -1.67 19.19 16.80
C ALA A 66 -0.53 20.23 16.72
N ALA A 67 -0.50 21.07 15.68
CA ALA A 67 0.53 22.08 15.45
C ALA A 67 0.35 23.33 16.34
N LYS A 68 -0.89 23.71 16.69
CA LYS A 68 -1.19 24.84 17.60
C LYS A 68 -0.61 24.69 19.02
N GLY A 69 -0.17 23.49 19.39
CA GLY A 69 0.44 23.20 20.69
C GLY A 69 1.96 23.25 20.73
N ILE A 70 2.66 23.50 19.61
CA ILE A 70 4.10 23.20 19.49
C ILE A 70 4.87 24.47 19.12
N ASN A 71 5.77 24.87 20.01
CA ASN A 71 6.65 26.02 19.83
C ASN A 71 7.71 25.68 18.77
N ILE A 72 8.07 26.65 17.92
CA ILE A 72 8.91 26.52 16.70
C ILE A 72 10.31 25.93 16.93
N ILE A 73 10.74 25.77 18.19
CA ILE A 73 12.03 25.20 18.59
C ILE A 73 11.96 23.67 18.85
N ASP A 74 10.76 23.10 18.96
CA ASP A 74 10.55 21.66 19.23
C ASP A 74 10.29 20.80 17.96
N THR A 75 10.15 21.41 16.78
CA THR A 75 9.91 20.71 15.50
C THR A 75 11.02 19.72 15.15
N ALA A 76 12.28 20.02 15.50
CA ALA A 76 13.42 19.13 15.26
C ALA A 76 13.42 17.87 16.17
N ARG A 77 12.69 17.89 17.30
CA ARG A 77 12.51 16.70 18.16
C ARG A 77 11.30 15.86 17.72
N LEU A 78 10.31 16.46 17.07
CA LEU A 78 9.18 15.72 16.48
C LEU A 78 9.53 15.03 15.17
N THR A 79 10.49 15.52 14.38
CA THR A 79 10.96 14.82 13.17
C THR A 79 11.61 13.46 13.47
N GLY A 80 12.12 13.27 14.69
CA GLY A 80 12.65 11.98 15.15
C GLY A 80 11.68 11.15 16.00
N ALA A 81 10.51 11.70 16.37
CA ALA A 81 9.54 11.04 17.25
C ALA A 81 8.21 10.71 16.55
N LEU A 82 7.91 11.36 15.43
CA LEU A 82 6.82 11.00 14.53
C LEU A 82 7.47 10.60 13.21
N ASN A 83 7.63 9.29 12.98
CA ASN A 83 7.94 8.71 11.67
C ASN A 83 6.76 8.98 10.72
N LEU A 84 6.51 10.25 10.41
CA LEU A 84 5.57 10.68 9.39
C LEU A 84 6.22 10.37 8.06
N ASP A 85 5.48 9.72 7.16
CA ASP A 85 5.85 9.58 5.76
C ASP A 85 5.79 10.96 5.07
N MET A 86 6.72 11.84 5.43
CA MET A 86 6.90 13.17 4.85
C MET A 86 7.15 13.07 3.34
N ALA A 87 7.73 11.95 2.90
CA ALA A 87 7.91 11.65 1.50
C ALA A 87 6.58 11.42 0.77
N GLY A 88 5.67 10.62 1.34
CA GLY A 88 4.33 10.38 0.82
C GLY A 88 3.40 11.60 0.89
N ILE A 89 3.41 12.32 2.02
CA ILE A 89 2.64 13.58 2.17
C ILE A 89 3.16 14.65 1.21
N GLY A 90 4.47 14.75 1.06
CA GLY A 90 5.11 15.67 0.15
C GLY A 90 4.88 15.38 -1.33
N ALA A 91 4.93 14.10 -1.73
CA ALA A 91 4.59 13.65 -3.08
C ALA A 91 3.11 13.92 -3.43
N LEU A 92 2.18 13.70 -2.48
CA LEU A 92 0.77 14.07 -2.61
C LEU A 92 0.59 15.58 -2.83
N ALA A 93 1.31 16.40 -2.07
CA ALA A 93 1.24 17.85 -2.18
C ALA A 93 1.87 18.41 -3.46
N ALA A 94 2.99 17.84 -3.91
CA ALA A 94 3.62 18.21 -5.17
C ALA A 94 2.65 17.99 -6.35
N GLY A 95 2.01 16.82 -6.42
CA GLY A 95 0.98 16.52 -7.42
C GLY A 95 -0.25 17.43 -7.33
N ALA A 96 -0.73 17.72 -6.11
CA ALA A 96 -1.86 18.63 -5.91
C ALA A 96 -1.55 20.09 -6.33
N ALA A 97 -0.30 20.54 -6.15
CA ALA A 97 0.14 21.88 -6.55
C ALA A 97 0.16 22.06 -8.07
N ASP A 98 0.53 21.02 -8.81
CA ASP A 98 0.62 21.06 -10.26
C ASP A 98 -0.78 20.93 -10.90
N HIS A 99 -1.70 20.16 -10.30
CA HIS A 99 -3.13 20.20 -10.64
C HIS A 99 -3.81 21.55 -10.38
N LEU A 100 -3.48 22.25 -9.28
CA LEU A 100 -4.01 23.59 -9.03
C LEU A 100 -3.56 24.62 -10.09
N LYS A 101 -2.41 24.42 -10.74
CA LYS A 101 -1.98 25.27 -11.87
C LYS A 101 -2.79 25.01 -13.14
N LEU A 102 -3.14 23.76 -13.42
CA LEU A 102 -3.99 23.37 -14.55
C LEU A 102 -5.45 23.81 -14.38
N LEU A 103 -5.94 23.78 -13.14
CA LEU A 103 -7.27 24.26 -12.79
C LEU A 103 -7.36 25.78 -12.64
N ALA A 104 -6.25 26.52 -12.74
CA ALA A 104 -6.24 27.97 -12.55
C ALA A 104 -7.21 28.71 -13.49
N GLY A 105 -7.41 28.22 -14.72
CA GLY A 105 -8.39 28.78 -15.67
C GLY A 105 -9.85 28.59 -15.21
N PRO A 106 -10.32 27.35 -14.98
CA PRO A 106 -11.66 27.08 -14.43
C PRO A 106 -11.91 27.63 -13.00
N LEU A 107 -10.86 27.83 -12.21
CA LEU A 107 -10.95 28.34 -10.83
C LEU A 107 -11.17 29.85 -10.77
N ASP A 108 -10.70 30.62 -11.77
CA ASP A 108 -11.05 32.04 -11.88
C ASP A 108 -12.56 32.24 -12.17
N ASP A 109 -13.21 31.27 -12.83
CA ASP A 109 -14.67 31.25 -13.00
C ASP A 109 -15.40 30.92 -11.68
N LEU A 110 -14.89 30.00 -10.87
CA LEU A 110 -15.44 29.66 -9.54
C LEU A 110 -15.21 30.76 -8.50
N ARG A 111 -14.17 31.57 -8.66
CA ARG A 111 -13.88 32.75 -7.85
C ARG A 111 -15.00 33.79 -7.93
N ASN A 112 -15.71 33.85 -9.05
CA ASN A 112 -16.89 34.69 -9.24
C ASN A 112 -18.16 34.16 -8.51
N PHE A 113 -18.12 32.94 -7.95
CA PHE A 113 -19.24 32.30 -7.25
C PHE A 113 -19.08 32.19 -5.72
N GLY A 114 -18.05 32.81 -5.12
CA GLY A 114 -17.95 32.98 -3.66
C GLY A 114 -17.31 31.84 -2.87
N ALA A 115 -16.62 30.89 -3.53
CA ALA A 115 -15.88 29.79 -2.88
C ALA A 115 -14.42 30.14 -2.48
N VAL A 116 -14.12 31.43 -2.30
CA VAL A 116 -12.74 31.99 -2.38
C VAL A 116 -11.86 31.61 -1.18
N ASP A 117 -12.41 31.59 0.03
CA ASP A 117 -11.59 31.44 1.25
C ASP A 117 -11.07 30.00 1.43
N ASN A 118 -11.88 28.99 1.11
CA ASN A 118 -11.48 27.59 1.21
C ASN A 118 -10.41 27.19 0.18
N LEU A 119 -10.46 27.77 -1.03
CA LEU A 119 -9.49 27.49 -2.09
C LEU A 119 -8.14 28.19 -1.83
N ALA A 120 -8.17 29.39 -1.27
CA ALA A 120 -6.95 30.12 -0.89
C ALA A 120 -6.20 29.40 0.25
N SER A 121 -6.94 28.91 1.27
CA SER A 121 -6.38 28.08 2.34
C SER A 121 -5.75 26.80 1.77
N MET A 122 -6.51 26.04 0.99
CA MET A 122 -6.04 24.78 0.40
C MET A 122 -4.78 24.96 -0.48
N ARG A 123 -4.71 26.06 -1.25
CA ARG A 123 -3.51 26.40 -2.02
C ARG A 123 -2.32 26.70 -1.11
N ALA A 124 -2.53 27.42 -0.01
CA ALA A 124 -1.48 27.70 0.96
C ALA A 124 -0.97 26.41 1.61
N ASP A 125 -1.87 25.50 1.97
CA ASP A 125 -1.53 24.21 2.59
C ASP A 125 -0.74 23.32 1.62
N ILE A 126 -1.16 23.27 0.35
CA ILE A 126 -0.45 22.55 -0.71
C ILE A 126 0.95 23.12 -0.95
N LEU A 127 1.09 24.45 -1.00
CA LEU A 127 2.39 25.09 -1.15
C LEU A 127 3.29 24.86 0.06
N ALA A 128 2.74 24.91 1.27
CA ALA A 128 3.47 24.62 2.51
C ALA A 128 3.96 23.16 2.53
N MET A 129 3.11 22.21 2.15
CA MET A 129 3.51 20.81 2.04
C MET A 129 4.56 20.57 0.93
N LYS A 130 4.46 21.24 -0.22
CA LYS A 130 5.49 21.17 -1.28
C LYS A 130 6.83 21.75 -0.80
N GLY A 131 6.80 22.85 -0.04
CA GLY A 131 7.98 23.42 0.60
C GLY A 131 8.61 22.45 1.61
N ALA A 132 7.80 21.86 2.49
CA ALA A 132 8.27 20.88 3.46
C ALA A 132 8.87 19.62 2.80
N TYR A 133 8.32 19.18 1.66
CA TYR A 133 8.90 18.08 0.88
C TYR A 133 10.24 18.45 0.26
N ALA A 134 10.36 19.65 -0.31
CA ALA A 134 11.62 20.12 -0.89
C ALA A 134 12.71 20.21 0.20
N GLU A 135 12.38 20.76 1.37
CA GLU A 135 13.30 20.79 2.53
C GLU A 135 13.68 19.39 3.00
N TYR A 136 12.74 18.43 2.98
CA TYR A 136 13.03 17.04 3.29
C TYR A 136 13.96 16.40 2.24
N ALA A 137 13.69 16.60 0.95
CA ALA A 137 14.49 16.08 -0.16
C ALA A 137 15.91 16.66 -0.18
N ASP A 138 16.07 17.94 0.16
CA ASP A 138 17.37 18.62 0.26
C ASP A 138 18.28 18.04 1.38
N ARG A 139 17.74 17.18 2.26
CA ARG A 139 18.54 16.44 3.24
C ARG A 139 19.29 15.25 2.63
N PHE A 140 18.96 14.89 1.39
CA PHE A 140 19.54 13.75 0.70
C PHE A 140 20.50 14.21 -0.39
N ARG A 141 21.55 13.41 -0.58
CA ARG A 141 22.51 13.57 -1.67
C ARG A 141 22.87 12.23 -2.27
N LEU A 142 23.54 12.27 -3.41
CA LEU A 142 24.27 11.12 -3.91
C LEU A 142 25.57 10.91 -3.12
N PRO A 143 25.98 9.66 -2.91
CA PRO A 143 27.28 9.37 -2.30
C PRO A 143 28.43 9.75 -3.24
N GLY A 144 29.54 10.23 -2.68
CA GLY A 144 30.75 10.47 -3.47
C GLY A 144 31.47 9.17 -3.85
N HIS A 145 32.27 9.17 -4.92
CA HIS A 145 33.02 7.98 -5.36
C HIS A 145 33.91 7.38 -4.26
N ASP A 146 34.53 8.23 -3.44
CA ASP A 146 35.44 7.79 -2.36
C ASP A 146 34.70 7.34 -1.08
N GLU A 147 33.36 7.45 -1.05
CA GLU A 147 32.56 7.05 0.11
C GLU A 147 32.09 5.60 0.05
N MET A 148 32.18 4.96 -1.13
CA MET A 148 31.64 3.62 -1.40
C MET A 148 32.11 2.57 -0.38
N ASP A 149 33.42 2.48 -0.15
CA ASP A 149 33.99 1.49 0.77
C ASP A 149 33.58 1.75 2.22
N ARG A 150 33.39 3.02 2.60
CA ARG A 150 32.93 3.41 3.93
C ARG A 150 31.46 3.02 4.13
N LEU A 151 30.62 3.30 3.12
CA LEU A 151 29.20 2.95 3.14
C LEU A 151 29.01 1.44 3.15
N ALA A 152 29.77 0.69 2.35
CA ALA A 152 29.71 -0.78 2.36
C ALA A 152 30.09 -1.36 3.73
N LYS A 153 31.11 -0.81 4.40
CA LYS A 153 31.48 -1.22 5.77
C LYS A 153 30.38 -0.90 6.79
N ALA A 154 29.74 0.26 6.68
CA ALA A 154 28.64 0.65 7.56
C ALA A 154 27.39 -0.24 7.34
N ALA A 155 27.06 -0.52 6.09
CA ALA A 155 25.96 -1.37 5.65
C ALA A 155 26.10 -2.83 6.14
N LEU A 156 27.31 -3.37 6.07
CA LEU A 156 27.61 -4.79 6.36
C LEU A 156 28.15 -5.01 7.78
N GLY A 157 27.89 -4.07 8.69
CA GLY A 157 28.19 -4.23 10.10
C GLY A 157 27.52 -5.49 10.69
N ALA A 158 28.09 -6.00 11.78
CA ALA A 158 27.58 -7.19 12.47
C ALA A 158 26.12 -6.99 12.90
N GLY A 159 25.26 -7.97 12.59
CA GLY A 159 23.82 -7.96 12.94
C GLY A 159 22.89 -7.43 11.85
N SER A 160 23.38 -7.11 10.66
CA SER A 160 22.54 -6.73 9.52
C SER A 160 21.84 -7.95 8.90
N VAL A 161 20.61 -7.78 8.40
CA VAL A 161 19.90 -8.79 7.59
C VAL A 161 20.74 -9.27 6.40
N ALA A 162 21.53 -8.38 5.80
CA ALA A 162 22.48 -8.72 4.75
C ALA A 162 23.47 -9.83 5.14
N SER A 163 23.93 -9.83 6.40
CA SER A 163 24.85 -10.86 6.90
C SER A 163 24.19 -12.23 7.12
N HIS A 164 22.86 -12.30 7.17
CA HIS A 164 22.10 -13.55 7.31
C HIS A 164 21.69 -14.16 5.95
N LEU A 165 21.59 -13.35 4.90
CA LEU A 165 21.05 -13.78 3.60
C LEU A 165 22.12 -14.02 2.52
N ALA A 166 23.37 -13.59 2.74
CA ALA A 166 24.48 -13.83 1.84
C ALA A 166 25.81 -13.86 2.61
N ASP A 167 26.84 -14.50 2.04
CA ASP A 167 28.19 -14.33 2.55
C ASP A 167 28.65 -12.86 2.39
N ALA A 168 29.61 -12.43 3.22
CA ALA A 168 30.02 -11.04 3.28
C ALA A 168 30.59 -10.48 1.96
N ALA A 169 31.23 -11.32 1.13
CA ALA A 169 31.80 -10.89 -0.15
C ALA A 169 30.69 -10.69 -1.18
N THR A 170 29.75 -11.63 -1.25
CA THR A 170 28.55 -11.55 -2.09
C THR A 170 27.70 -10.34 -1.70
N ALA A 171 27.43 -10.15 -0.40
CA ALA A 171 26.68 -9.00 0.11
C ALA A 171 27.36 -7.66 -0.25
N SER A 172 28.70 -7.59 -0.17
CA SER A 172 29.47 -6.40 -0.55
C SER A 172 29.40 -6.09 -2.03
N ASN A 173 29.49 -7.10 -2.89
CA ASN A 173 29.38 -6.92 -4.34
C ASN A 173 27.97 -6.49 -4.76
N VAL A 174 26.93 -7.12 -4.20
CA VAL A 174 25.52 -6.75 -4.44
C VAL A 174 25.27 -5.31 -4.00
N PHE A 175 25.72 -4.94 -2.79
CA PHE A 175 25.58 -3.57 -2.29
C PHE A 175 26.28 -2.55 -3.21
N ARG A 176 27.53 -2.81 -3.58
CA ARG A 176 28.32 -1.89 -4.44
C ARG A 176 27.66 -1.69 -5.80
N ALA A 177 27.24 -2.78 -6.44
CA ALA A 177 26.54 -2.71 -7.71
C ALA A 177 25.23 -1.92 -7.59
N ALA A 178 24.46 -2.17 -6.52
CA ALA A 178 23.21 -1.45 -6.27
C ALA A 178 23.45 0.06 -6.05
N VAL A 179 24.47 0.44 -5.28
CA VAL A 179 24.81 1.88 -5.09
C VAL A 179 25.23 2.54 -6.40
N GLN A 180 25.94 1.82 -7.28
CA GLN A 180 26.32 2.34 -8.60
C GLN A 180 25.13 2.51 -9.55
N SER A 181 24.05 1.76 -9.34
CA SER A 181 22.81 1.85 -10.13
C SER A 181 21.83 2.89 -9.61
N MET A 182 22.08 3.53 -8.45
CA MET A 182 21.24 4.60 -7.92
C MET A 182 21.56 5.94 -8.56
N HIS A 183 20.54 6.62 -9.08
CA HIS A 183 20.63 7.94 -9.70
C HIS A 183 19.91 9.02 -8.88
N THR A 184 19.01 8.63 -7.98
CA THR A 184 18.27 9.54 -7.10
C THR A 184 19.01 9.79 -5.78
N PRO A 185 19.08 11.03 -5.26
CA PRO A 185 19.61 11.31 -3.92
C PRO A 185 18.93 10.47 -2.83
N TRP A 186 19.72 9.66 -2.12
CA TRP A 186 19.20 8.70 -1.13
C TRP A 186 20.01 8.67 0.17
N LEU A 187 21.18 9.33 0.19
CA LEU A 187 22.06 9.36 1.35
C LEU A 187 21.82 10.62 2.17
N LEU A 188 21.39 10.48 3.43
CA LEU A 188 21.23 11.60 4.35
C LEU A 188 22.56 12.33 4.58
N HIS A 189 22.53 13.66 4.55
CA HIS A 189 23.68 14.51 4.89
C HIS A 189 24.21 14.21 6.30
N ASP A 190 23.31 14.18 7.28
CA ASP A 190 23.68 14.11 8.71
C ASP A 190 23.75 12.67 9.24
N ASN A 191 23.24 11.69 8.49
CA ASN A 191 23.20 10.29 8.94
C ASN A 191 23.44 9.27 7.82
N THR A 192 24.57 9.43 7.13
CA THR A 192 24.99 8.54 6.03
C THR A 192 24.98 7.04 6.39
N ALA A 193 25.32 6.69 7.63
CA ALA A 193 25.36 5.31 8.10
C ALA A 193 23.96 4.67 8.25
N GLN A 194 22.92 5.46 8.57
CA GLN A 194 21.54 4.99 8.60
C GLN A 194 21.06 4.66 7.20
N SER A 195 21.15 5.62 6.26
CA SER A 195 20.77 5.41 4.86
C SER A 195 21.51 4.22 4.24
N ALA A 196 22.82 4.06 4.49
CA ALA A 196 23.59 2.93 3.98
C ALA A 196 23.08 1.57 4.50
N ARG A 197 22.71 1.49 5.78
CA ARG A 197 22.16 0.27 6.38
C ARG A 197 20.78 -0.05 5.83
N ALA A 198 19.89 0.93 5.77
CA ALA A 198 18.56 0.78 5.19
C ALA A 198 18.63 0.31 3.73
N PHE A 199 19.47 0.96 2.93
CA PHE A 199 19.69 0.60 1.53
C PHE A 199 20.17 -0.86 1.41
N ALA A 200 21.20 -1.24 2.17
CA ALA A 200 21.72 -2.60 2.16
C ALA A 200 20.70 -3.65 2.61
N GLU A 201 19.84 -3.30 3.56
CA GLU A 201 18.79 -4.15 4.06
C GLU A 201 17.71 -4.42 3.00
N ILE A 202 17.27 -3.39 2.26
CA ILE A 202 16.35 -3.55 1.13
C ILE A 202 16.99 -4.46 0.05
N GLN A 203 18.26 -4.23 -0.28
CA GLN A 203 18.98 -5.08 -1.25
C GLN A 203 19.10 -6.54 -0.77
N ALA A 204 19.34 -6.75 0.52
CA ALA A 204 19.41 -8.07 1.13
C ALA A 204 18.05 -8.78 1.12
N ILE A 205 16.96 -8.07 1.45
CA ILE A 205 15.59 -8.59 1.37
C ILE A 205 15.31 -9.06 -0.05
N GLY A 206 15.57 -8.21 -1.06
CA GLY A 206 15.41 -8.55 -2.46
C GLY A 206 16.24 -9.77 -2.90
N HIS A 207 17.51 -9.82 -2.49
CA HIS A 207 18.37 -10.98 -2.73
C HIS A 207 17.81 -12.26 -2.07
N GLY A 208 17.35 -12.18 -0.82
CA GLY A 208 16.76 -13.29 -0.10
C GLY A 208 15.52 -13.84 -0.79
N LEU A 209 14.59 -12.97 -1.18
CA LEU A 209 13.36 -13.37 -1.87
C LEU A 209 13.63 -14.06 -3.22
N ARG A 210 14.68 -13.66 -3.95
CA ARG A 210 15.07 -14.33 -5.21
C ARG A 210 15.72 -15.69 -4.98
N ASN A 211 16.61 -15.82 -4.01
CA ASN A 211 17.48 -16.99 -3.90
C ASN A 211 16.98 -18.08 -2.95
N PHE A 212 16.08 -17.76 -2.01
CA PHE A 212 15.51 -18.73 -1.08
C PHE A 212 14.11 -19.17 -1.51
N ALA A 213 13.67 -20.34 -1.06
CA ALA A 213 12.28 -20.73 -1.22
C ALA A 213 11.38 -19.70 -0.50
N PRO A 214 10.21 -19.31 -1.06
CA PRO A 214 9.39 -18.21 -0.55
C PRO A 214 9.15 -18.25 0.95
N PHE A 215 8.84 -19.42 1.50
CA PHE A 215 8.54 -19.64 2.91
C PHE A 215 9.60 -20.48 3.61
N ASP A 216 10.86 -20.32 3.20
CA ASP A 216 12.00 -20.86 3.91
C ASP A 216 12.07 -20.31 5.36
N ALA A 217 12.55 -21.13 6.30
CA ALA A 217 12.59 -20.77 7.70
C ALA A 217 13.61 -19.66 7.99
N ALA A 218 14.81 -19.73 7.42
CA ALA A 218 15.85 -18.73 7.62
C ALA A 218 15.46 -17.40 6.99
N LEU A 219 14.88 -17.41 5.79
CA LEU A 219 14.33 -16.21 5.16
C LEU A 219 13.22 -15.61 6.04
N SER A 220 12.27 -16.41 6.52
CA SER A 220 11.16 -15.94 7.36
C SER A 220 11.66 -15.29 8.65
N ASP A 221 12.60 -15.93 9.33
CA ASP A 221 13.15 -15.46 10.59
C ASP A 221 13.93 -14.15 10.37
N THR A 222 14.65 -14.05 9.25
CA THR A 222 15.37 -12.83 8.87
C THR A 222 14.42 -11.67 8.54
N LEU A 223 13.37 -11.91 7.75
CA LEU A 223 12.38 -10.88 7.43
C LEU A 223 11.71 -10.29 8.67
N ARG A 224 11.54 -11.07 9.75
CA ARG A 224 10.97 -10.55 11.01
C ARG A 224 11.88 -9.53 11.72
N LEU A 225 13.19 -9.55 11.46
CA LEU A 225 14.11 -8.56 12.03
C LEU A 225 13.84 -7.15 11.48
N SER A 226 13.34 -7.08 10.24
CA SER A 226 13.12 -5.82 9.49
C SER A 226 11.65 -5.45 9.38
N LEU A 227 10.78 -6.44 9.17
CA LEU A 227 9.36 -6.27 8.90
C LEU A 227 8.49 -6.57 10.13
N GLY A 228 9.12 -6.71 11.29
CA GLY A 228 8.46 -7.03 12.54
C GLY A 228 7.94 -8.47 12.64
N ASP A 229 7.56 -8.82 13.87
CA ASP A 229 6.95 -10.10 14.19
C ASP A 229 5.43 -9.98 14.07
N TRP A 230 4.84 -10.71 13.13
CA TRP A 230 3.40 -10.70 12.86
C TRP A 230 2.70 -11.96 13.38
N ARG A 231 3.41 -12.76 14.18
CA ARG A 231 2.82 -13.93 14.83
C ARG A 231 1.89 -13.49 15.96
N ASN A 232 0.84 -14.29 16.18
CA ASN A 232 -0.07 -14.16 17.30
C ASN A 232 -0.68 -12.75 17.46
N ILE A 233 -1.15 -12.15 16.36
CA ILE A 233 -1.85 -10.87 16.41
C ILE A 233 -3.23 -11.10 17.06
N PRO A 234 -3.49 -10.53 18.25
CA PRO A 234 -4.75 -10.80 18.95
C PRO A 234 -5.94 -10.14 18.26
N SER A 235 -5.73 -8.93 17.74
CA SER A 235 -6.70 -8.18 16.95
C SER A 235 -6.03 -6.99 16.27
N PHE A 236 -6.59 -6.53 15.16
CA PHE A 236 -6.19 -5.30 14.50
C PHE A 236 -6.90 -4.10 15.16
N PRO A 237 -6.16 -3.07 15.65
CA PRO A 237 -6.78 -1.88 16.19
C PRO A 237 -7.59 -1.14 15.10
N PRO A 238 -8.86 -0.76 15.33
CA PRO A 238 -9.70 -0.16 14.29
C PRO A 238 -9.11 1.11 13.65
N ALA A 239 -8.34 1.89 14.42
CA ALA A 239 -7.76 3.15 13.96
C ALA A 239 -6.79 2.98 12.78
N ILE A 240 -6.13 1.82 12.63
CA ILE A 240 -5.14 1.61 11.57
C ILE A 240 -5.77 1.60 10.16
N PHE A 241 -7.08 1.32 10.07
CA PHE A 241 -7.78 1.22 8.79
C PHE A 241 -8.18 2.60 8.24
N ASP A 242 -8.35 3.59 9.12
CA ASP A 242 -8.79 4.93 8.76
C ASP A 242 -7.67 5.98 8.87
N ASN A 243 -6.60 5.69 9.63
CA ASN A 243 -5.51 6.62 9.87
C ASN A 243 -4.15 5.98 9.51
N ALA A 244 -3.49 6.55 8.49
CA ALA A 244 -2.18 6.12 8.04
C ALA A 244 -1.09 6.24 9.12
N ILE A 245 -1.15 7.28 9.96
CA ILE A 245 -0.20 7.48 11.07
C ILE A 245 -0.36 6.35 12.09
N ALA A 246 -1.59 6.08 12.52
CA ALA A 246 -1.87 5.01 13.46
C ALA A 246 -1.47 3.62 12.91
N ARG A 247 -1.52 3.45 11.59
CA ARG A 247 -1.08 2.23 10.90
C ARG A 247 0.44 2.08 10.91
N SER A 248 1.19 3.13 10.55
CA SER A 248 2.65 3.14 10.65
C SER A 248 3.14 2.94 12.09
N GLU A 249 2.52 3.60 13.07
CA GLU A 249 2.81 3.38 14.50
C GLU A 249 2.56 1.93 14.92
N PHE A 250 1.46 1.34 14.44
CA PHE A 250 1.18 -0.06 14.68
C PHE A 250 2.26 -0.97 14.07
N TYR A 251 2.72 -0.70 12.84
CA TYR A 251 3.81 -1.45 12.23
C TYR A 251 5.10 -1.38 13.04
N VAL A 252 5.50 -0.18 13.48
CA VAL A 252 6.68 0.02 14.34
C VAL A 252 6.51 -0.71 15.68
N SER A 253 5.31 -0.69 16.27
CA SER A 253 5.03 -1.44 17.51
C SER A 253 5.16 -2.96 17.36
N ARG A 254 5.09 -3.47 16.12
CA ARG A 254 5.34 -4.88 15.77
C ARG A 254 6.80 -5.18 15.44
N GLY A 255 7.68 -4.17 15.46
CA GLY A 255 9.09 -4.29 15.14
C GLY A 255 9.44 -4.02 13.67
N PHE A 256 8.58 -3.32 12.93
CA PHE A 256 8.97 -2.78 11.62
C PHE A 256 10.14 -1.79 11.80
N ASN A 257 11.15 -1.91 10.95
CA ASN A 257 12.27 -0.98 10.88
C ASN A 257 11.89 0.23 10.01
N PRO A 258 11.65 1.42 10.60
CA PRO A 258 11.26 2.61 9.84
C PRO A 258 12.38 3.14 8.94
N ASP A 259 13.63 2.74 9.17
CA ASP A 259 14.75 3.16 8.32
C ASP A 259 14.58 2.66 6.88
N LEU A 260 13.84 1.57 6.65
CA LEU A 260 13.56 1.01 5.32
C LEU A 260 12.77 1.97 4.42
N THR A 261 12.12 2.97 4.99
CA THR A 261 11.25 3.92 4.29
C THR A 261 11.68 5.37 4.50
N GLU A 262 12.82 5.61 5.16
CA GLU A 262 13.44 6.93 5.32
C GLU A 262 14.20 7.35 4.04
N PHE A 263 13.42 7.55 2.97
CA PHE A 263 13.88 7.95 1.64
C PHE A 263 12.88 8.95 1.05
N THR A 264 13.31 9.71 0.04
CA THR A 264 12.34 10.33 -0.87
C THR A 264 11.54 9.23 -1.60
N ALA A 265 10.33 9.55 -2.07
CA ALA A 265 9.50 8.57 -2.77
C ALA A 265 10.21 8.01 -4.02
N GLU A 266 10.91 8.87 -4.75
CA GLU A 266 11.71 8.50 -5.93
C GLU A 266 12.88 7.57 -5.57
N ALA A 267 13.64 7.89 -4.52
CA ALA A 267 14.75 7.05 -4.08
C ALA A 267 14.27 5.70 -3.55
N PHE A 268 13.11 5.66 -2.88
CA PHE A 268 12.47 4.42 -2.44
C PHE A 268 12.02 3.54 -3.63
N ASP A 269 11.40 4.14 -4.64
CA ASP A 269 11.00 3.43 -5.85
C ASP A 269 12.23 2.85 -6.57
N GLU A 270 13.27 3.65 -6.77
CA GLU A 270 14.49 3.21 -7.43
C GLU A 270 15.22 2.10 -6.64
N THR A 271 15.39 2.25 -5.32
CA THR A 271 16.09 1.23 -4.50
C THR A 271 15.35 -0.09 -4.48
N THR A 272 14.02 -0.07 -4.41
CA THR A 272 13.20 -1.29 -4.40
C THR A 272 13.12 -1.95 -5.78
N THR A 273 13.18 -1.17 -6.87
CA THR A 273 13.37 -1.67 -8.24
C THR A 273 14.74 -2.34 -8.41
N ILE A 274 15.84 -1.70 -7.98
CA ILE A 274 17.20 -2.29 -8.00
C ILE A 274 17.24 -3.57 -7.17
N ALA A 275 16.55 -3.58 -6.03
CA ALA A 275 16.40 -4.76 -5.19
C ALA A 275 15.52 -5.85 -5.81
N GLY A 276 14.92 -5.63 -6.98
CA GLY A 276 14.06 -6.60 -7.68
C GLY A 276 12.78 -6.94 -6.91
N LEU A 277 12.28 -5.99 -6.11
CA LEU A 277 11.03 -6.13 -5.36
C LEU A 277 9.79 -5.72 -6.19
N ASP A 278 9.99 -5.02 -7.31
CA ASP A 278 8.93 -4.74 -8.26
C ASP A 278 8.72 -5.95 -9.19
N ALA A 279 7.57 -6.61 -9.06
CA ALA A 279 7.28 -7.88 -9.73
C ALA A 279 6.84 -7.76 -11.20
N GLN A 280 6.66 -6.55 -11.75
CA GLN A 280 6.32 -6.32 -13.16
C GLN A 280 6.88 -4.99 -13.66
N GLU A 281 7.51 -4.98 -14.84
CA GLU A 281 7.78 -3.77 -15.61
C GLU A 281 6.44 -3.15 -16.00
N TYR A 282 6.15 -1.98 -15.44
CA TYR A 282 5.03 -1.15 -15.86
C TYR A 282 5.39 -0.54 -17.21
N SER A 283 4.59 -0.79 -18.25
CA SER A 283 4.68 -0.03 -19.49
C SER A 283 4.30 1.42 -19.18
N GLU A 284 5.29 2.31 -19.19
CA GLU A 284 5.11 3.75 -19.04
C GLU A 284 4.25 4.32 -20.17
N ALA A 285 3.11 4.89 -19.77
CA ALA A 285 2.49 6.06 -20.39
C ALA A 285 1.48 6.62 -19.36
N ALA A 286 1.98 7.05 -18.21
CA ALA A 286 1.24 7.96 -17.35
C ALA A 286 1.90 9.32 -17.52
N ASP A 287 1.17 10.28 -18.10
CA ASP A 287 1.54 11.69 -18.06
C ASP A 287 1.87 12.10 -16.61
N ASP A 288 2.81 13.03 -16.45
CA ASP A 288 3.40 13.54 -15.19
C ASP A 288 2.39 14.24 -14.25
N GLU A 289 1.31 13.55 -13.88
CA GLU A 289 0.29 14.01 -12.95
C GLU A 289 0.09 12.98 -11.83
N GLU A 290 0.07 13.45 -10.57
CA GLU A 290 -0.60 12.77 -9.45
C GLU A 290 0.20 11.75 -8.57
N THR A 291 1.48 11.99 -8.22
CA THR A 291 2.39 11.02 -7.54
C THR A 291 1.79 10.15 -6.40
N GLY A 292 1.00 10.71 -5.49
CA GLY A 292 0.40 9.91 -4.39
C GLY A 292 -0.86 9.11 -4.76
N LEU A 293 -1.58 9.53 -5.80
CA LEU A 293 -2.68 8.77 -6.38
C LEU A 293 -2.13 7.70 -7.34
N ILE A 294 -1.00 7.97 -8.02
CA ILE A 294 -0.23 6.93 -8.69
C ILE A 294 0.14 5.82 -7.69
N ARG A 295 0.60 6.13 -6.46
CA ARG A 295 0.93 5.08 -5.47
C ARG A 295 -0.30 4.27 -5.06
N THR A 296 -1.40 4.93 -4.72
CA THR A 296 -2.65 4.24 -4.32
C THR A 296 -3.21 3.40 -5.47
N ASN A 297 -3.19 3.92 -6.69
CA ASN A 297 -3.63 3.22 -7.90
C ASN A 297 -2.69 2.05 -8.25
N ARG A 298 -1.36 2.22 -8.13
CA ARG A 298 -0.37 1.14 -8.28
C ARG A 298 -0.64 0.03 -7.26
N ALA A 299 -0.83 0.37 -5.98
CA ALA A 299 -1.16 -0.59 -4.94
C ALA A 299 -2.50 -1.31 -5.21
N HIS A 300 -3.51 -0.57 -5.70
CA HIS A 300 -4.79 -1.14 -6.12
C HIS A 300 -4.66 -2.15 -7.25
N ASP A 301 -4.04 -1.75 -8.36
CA ASP A 301 -3.85 -2.62 -9.53
C ASP A 301 -3.02 -3.86 -9.17
N ARG A 302 -1.94 -3.68 -8.41
CA ARG A 302 -1.10 -4.77 -7.87
C ARG A 302 -1.93 -5.77 -7.07
N LEU A 303 -2.64 -5.31 -6.04
CA LEU A 303 -3.44 -6.19 -5.18
C LEU A 303 -4.57 -6.86 -5.96
N GLN A 304 -5.24 -6.15 -6.87
CA GLN A 304 -6.33 -6.72 -7.65
C GLN A 304 -5.84 -7.86 -8.56
N ARG A 305 -4.70 -7.68 -9.24
CA ARG A 305 -4.09 -8.74 -10.06
C ARG A 305 -3.65 -9.92 -9.22
N PHE A 306 -2.99 -9.65 -8.10
CA PHE A 306 -2.57 -10.69 -7.16
C PHE A 306 -3.76 -11.47 -6.60
N GLU A 307 -4.83 -10.81 -6.15
CA GLU A 307 -6.03 -11.49 -5.65
C GLU A 307 -6.66 -12.39 -6.72
N ARG A 308 -6.66 -11.97 -8.00
CA ARG A 308 -7.12 -12.82 -9.11
C ARG A 308 -6.23 -14.05 -9.31
N GLN A 309 -4.90 -13.89 -9.27
CA GLN A 309 -3.95 -15.00 -9.39
C GLN A 309 -4.07 -15.96 -8.21
N LEU A 310 -4.10 -15.43 -6.98
CA LEU A 310 -4.30 -16.21 -5.76
C LEU A 310 -5.60 -17.00 -5.80
N ARG A 311 -6.70 -16.39 -6.25
CA ARG A 311 -7.98 -17.07 -6.42
C ARG A 311 -7.90 -18.21 -7.42
N ALA A 312 -7.31 -17.98 -8.60
CA ALA A 312 -7.13 -19.02 -9.61
C ALA A 312 -6.25 -20.17 -9.11
N PHE A 313 -5.19 -19.83 -8.37
CA PHE A 313 -4.30 -20.79 -7.73
C PHE A 313 -5.04 -21.67 -6.70
N ILE A 314 -5.81 -21.06 -5.79
CA ILE A 314 -6.60 -21.78 -4.78
C ILE A 314 -7.60 -22.69 -5.48
N ASP A 315 -8.38 -22.16 -6.42
CA ASP A 315 -9.44 -22.94 -7.09
C ASP A 315 -8.87 -24.13 -7.85
N ARG A 316 -7.77 -23.93 -8.59
CA ARG A 316 -7.07 -25.00 -9.32
C ARG A 316 -6.62 -26.11 -8.37
N LEU A 317 -5.89 -25.77 -7.31
CA LEU A 317 -5.34 -26.78 -6.41
C LEU A 317 -6.43 -27.50 -5.61
N MET A 318 -7.45 -26.77 -5.16
CA MET A 318 -8.58 -27.36 -4.44
C MET A 318 -9.43 -28.27 -5.35
N THR A 319 -9.65 -27.86 -6.61
CA THR A 319 -10.35 -28.69 -7.60
C THR A 319 -9.57 -29.95 -7.94
N ALA A 320 -8.25 -29.87 -8.06
CA ALA A 320 -7.41 -31.03 -8.33
C ALA A 320 -7.48 -32.09 -7.21
N GLU A 321 -7.52 -31.66 -5.94
CA GLU A 321 -7.52 -32.57 -4.79
C GLU A 321 -8.93 -33.05 -4.37
N PHE A 322 -9.94 -32.19 -4.48
CA PHE A 322 -11.28 -32.42 -3.92
C PHE A 322 -12.42 -32.39 -4.97
N GLY A 323 -12.11 -32.11 -6.24
CA GLY A 323 -13.08 -31.97 -7.33
C GLY A 323 -13.77 -30.60 -7.39
N GLU A 324 -14.55 -30.36 -8.45
CA GLU A 324 -15.21 -29.07 -8.73
C GLU A 324 -16.14 -28.58 -7.61
N ALA A 325 -16.69 -29.52 -6.82
CA ALA A 325 -17.60 -29.21 -5.72
C ALA A 325 -16.86 -28.87 -4.40
N TRP A 326 -15.54 -28.67 -4.41
CA TRP A 326 -14.74 -28.44 -3.19
C TRP A 326 -15.29 -27.30 -2.33
N THR A 327 -15.84 -26.24 -2.94
CA THR A 327 -16.42 -25.08 -2.23
C THR A 327 -17.57 -25.46 -1.30
N LYS A 328 -18.24 -26.59 -1.52
CA LYS A 328 -19.32 -27.07 -0.64
C LYS A 328 -18.83 -27.72 0.64
N HIS A 329 -17.63 -28.29 0.62
CA HIS A 329 -17.14 -29.20 1.66
C HIS A 329 -15.86 -28.69 2.34
N GLN A 330 -15.08 -27.86 1.65
CA GLN A 330 -13.75 -27.40 2.09
C GLN A 330 -13.67 -25.91 2.45
N THR A 331 -14.82 -25.24 2.55
CA THR A 331 -14.91 -23.89 3.14
C THR A 331 -15.23 -23.96 4.63
N PRO A 332 -14.70 -23.07 5.47
CA PRO A 332 -15.15 -22.88 6.85
C PRO A 332 -16.67 -22.64 6.98
N PRO A 333 -17.26 -22.89 8.16
CA PRO A 333 -18.68 -22.65 8.41
C PRO A 333 -19.10 -21.20 8.10
N GLY A 334 -20.29 -21.02 7.50
CA GLY A 334 -20.85 -19.71 7.13
C GLY A 334 -20.25 -19.06 5.88
N MET A 335 -19.01 -19.41 5.50
CA MET A 335 -18.34 -18.81 4.34
C MET A 335 -19.07 -19.09 3.02
N LEU A 336 -19.51 -20.34 2.80
CA LEU A 336 -20.24 -20.71 1.58
C LEU A 336 -21.54 -19.90 1.41
N ASP A 337 -22.27 -19.70 2.50
CA ASP A 337 -23.54 -18.97 2.45
C ASP A 337 -23.28 -17.47 2.20
N ASN A 338 -22.23 -16.91 2.80
CA ASN A 338 -21.79 -15.54 2.51
C ASN A 338 -21.47 -15.35 1.02
N TRP A 339 -20.74 -16.28 0.41
CA TRP A 339 -20.41 -16.21 -1.02
C TRP A 339 -21.64 -16.34 -1.91
N LYS A 340 -22.57 -17.25 -1.59
CA LYS A 340 -23.85 -17.37 -2.32
C LYS A 340 -24.67 -16.08 -2.23
N ASN A 341 -24.74 -15.47 -1.06
CA ASN A 341 -25.46 -14.22 -0.85
C ASN A 341 -24.80 -13.07 -1.64
N ALA A 342 -23.47 -12.98 -1.61
CA ALA A 342 -22.71 -11.99 -2.38
C ALA A 342 -22.91 -12.18 -3.90
N LYS A 343 -22.89 -13.44 -4.37
CA LYS A 343 -23.18 -13.81 -5.76
C LYS A 343 -24.59 -13.39 -6.19
N GLN A 344 -25.61 -13.75 -5.41
CA GLN A 344 -26.99 -13.36 -5.69
C GLN A 344 -27.16 -11.84 -5.73
N ALA A 345 -26.55 -11.11 -4.80
CA ALA A 345 -26.58 -9.66 -4.78
C ALA A 345 -25.86 -9.03 -5.99
N ALA A 346 -24.76 -9.64 -6.47
CA ALA A 346 -24.06 -9.18 -7.67
C ALA A 346 -24.90 -9.43 -8.94
N MET A 347 -25.48 -10.62 -9.07
CA MET A 347 -26.36 -10.96 -10.21
C MET A 347 -27.61 -10.08 -10.24
N ALA A 348 -28.20 -9.76 -9.08
CA ALA A 348 -29.34 -8.85 -8.98
C ALA A 348 -29.01 -7.41 -9.45
N ARG A 349 -27.72 -7.03 -9.45
CA ARG A 349 -27.23 -5.74 -9.99
C ARG A 349 -26.74 -5.83 -11.43
N GLY A 350 -27.02 -6.93 -12.14
CA GLY A 350 -26.59 -7.15 -13.52
C GLY A 350 -25.13 -7.61 -13.67
N GLY A 351 -24.49 -8.04 -12.59
CA GLY A 351 -23.15 -8.63 -12.63
C GLY A 351 -23.13 -10.00 -13.33
N ALA A 352 -21.95 -10.38 -13.83
CA ALA A 352 -21.74 -11.69 -14.46
C ALA A 352 -21.90 -12.84 -13.44
N ASP A 353 -22.29 -14.00 -13.96
CA ASP A 353 -22.37 -15.26 -13.22
C ASP A 353 -20.98 -15.90 -13.11
N GLU A 354 -20.22 -15.53 -12.08
CA GLU A 354 -18.86 -16.01 -11.84
C GLU A 354 -18.83 -17.23 -10.90
N PRO A 355 -17.74 -18.02 -10.88
CA PRO A 355 -17.55 -19.09 -9.89
C PRO A 355 -17.64 -18.57 -8.44
N LEU A 356 -18.08 -19.40 -7.49
CA LEU A 356 -18.31 -18.95 -6.10
C LEU A 356 -17.09 -18.30 -5.43
N ILE A 357 -15.89 -18.80 -5.71
CA ILE A 357 -14.64 -18.24 -5.17
C ILE A 357 -14.36 -16.81 -5.69
N ALA A 358 -14.99 -16.37 -6.78
CA ALA A 358 -14.93 -14.98 -7.27
C ALA A 358 -15.49 -13.97 -6.26
N TYR A 359 -16.37 -14.43 -5.36
CA TYR A 359 -17.01 -13.62 -4.33
C TYR A 359 -16.34 -13.75 -2.95
N ALA A 360 -15.19 -14.43 -2.88
CA ALA A 360 -14.38 -14.52 -1.67
C ALA A 360 -13.74 -13.17 -1.33
N ASP A 361 -13.70 -12.86 -0.03
CA ASP A 361 -12.93 -11.73 0.47
C ASP A 361 -11.45 -12.10 0.72
N PHE A 362 -10.60 -11.09 0.92
CA PHE A 362 -9.17 -11.30 1.15
C PHE A 362 -8.87 -12.18 2.38
N THR A 363 -9.72 -12.10 3.42
CA THR A 363 -9.56 -12.89 4.65
C THR A 363 -10.02 -14.33 4.48
N ASP A 364 -10.89 -14.61 3.51
CA ASP A 364 -11.36 -15.96 3.24
C ASP A 364 -10.23 -16.82 2.68
N TYR A 365 -9.33 -16.26 1.87
CA TYR A 365 -8.19 -16.99 1.31
C TYR A 365 -7.33 -17.62 2.41
N ILE A 366 -6.92 -16.84 3.42
CA ILE A 366 -6.10 -17.39 4.50
C ILE A 366 -6.87 -18.43 5.31
N LYS A 367 -8.16 -18.24 5.57
CA LYS A 367 -8.99 -19.24 6.28
C LYS A 367 -9.11 -20.55 5.49
N ILE A 368 -9.19 -20.49 4.17
CA ILE A 368 -9.21 -21.68 3.29
C ILE A 368 -7.86 -22.38 3.32
N ILE A 369 -6.77 -21.62 3.16
CA ILE A 369 -5.39 -22.14 3.14
C ILE A 369 -5.06 -22.82 4.47
N GLU A 370 -5.44 -22.20 5.58
CA GLU A 370 -5.12 -22.65 6.94
C GLU A 370 -5.98 -23.79 7.47
N ARG A 371 -7.14 -24.06 6.85
CA ARG A 371 -7.99 -25.18 7.28
C ARG A 371 -7.16 -26.46 7.29
N SER A 372 -7.17 -27.19 8.41
CA SER A 372 -6.26 -28.33 8.67
C SER A 372 -6.14 -29.30 7.49
N ASP A 373 -7.27 -29.71 6.92
CA ASP A 373 -7.28 -30.70 5.82
C ASP A 373 -6.75 -30.10 4.52
N ASN A 374 -7.14 -28.86 4.20
CA ASN A 374 -6.66 -28.14 3.03
C ASN A 374 -5.15 -27.88 3.14
N TRP A 375 -4.67 -27.48 4.32
CA TRP A 375 -3.25 -27.29 4.57
C TRP A 375 -2.48 -28.58 4.32
N LYS A 376 -2.85 -29.67 4.99
CA LYS A 376 -2.12 -30.95 4.92
C LYS A 376 -2.12 -31.56 3.52
N ARG A 377 -3.23 -31.48 2.80
CA ARG A 377 -3.41 -32.16 1.50
C ARG A 377 -3.02 -31.30 0.31
N VAL A 378 -3.17 -29.98 0.40
CA VAL A 378 -3.06 -29.07 -0.75
C VAL A 378 -1.93 -28.07 -0.56
N PHE A 379 -1.98 -27.27 0.52
CA PHE A 379 -1.20 -26.05 0.60
C PHE A 379 0.18 -26.19 1.23
N ALA A 380 0.42 -27.20 2.07
CA ALA A 380 1.71 -27.42 2.71
C ALA A 380 2.84 -27.62 1.69
N ALA A 381 2.56 -28.27 0.55
CA ALA A 381 3.55 -28.50 -0.51
C ALA A 381 3.91 -27.23 -1.31
N ALA A 382 3.02 -26.23 -1.33
CA ALA A 382 3.25 -24.95 -2.00
C ALA A 382 3.90 -23.94 -1.06
N PHE A 383 3.43 -23.88 0.18
CA PHE A 383 3.81 -22.82 1.10
C PHE A 383 4.72 -23.23 2.24
N ASN A 384 5.01 -24.53 2.43
CA ASN A 384 5.91 -25.09 3.43
C ASN A 384 5.51 -24.83 4.91
N ARG A 385 5.41 -23.56 5.34
CA ARG A 385 5.18 -23.15 6.74
C ARG A 385 3.94 -22.26 6.86
N ARG A 386 2.90 -22.82 7.48
CA ARG A 386 1.58 -22.18 7.65
C ARG A 386 1.66 -20.81 8.31
N GLU A 387 2.41 -20.73 9.41
CA GLU A 387 2.61 -19.49 10.17
C GLU A 387 3.18 -18.36 9.31
N SER A 388 4.16 -18.66 8.46
CA SER A 388 4.79 -17.64 7.63
C SER A 388 3.89 -17.11 6.53
N VAL A 389 2.96 -17.94 6.02
CA VAL A 389 1.90 -17.48 5.11
C VAL A 389 0.93 -16.58 5.84
N GLN A 390 0.51 -16.97 7.05
CA GLN A 390 -0.39 -16.16 7.87
C GLN A 390 0.17 -14.76 8.10
N GLU A 391 1.45 -14.65 8.45
CA GLU A 391 2.13 -13.37 8.62
C GLU A 391 2.06 -12.50 7.36
N SER A 392 2.30 -13.07 6.16
CA SER A 392 2.17 -12.36 4.89
C SER A 392 0.76 -11.79 4.68
N PHE A 393 -0.28 -12.59 4.92
CA PHE A 393 -1.66 -12.12 4.82
C PHE A 393 -2.00 -11.06 5.87
N PHE A 394 -1.45 -11.17 7.09
CA PHE A 394 -1.70 -10.18 8.14
C PHE A 394 -1.02 -8.84 7.85
N ARG A 395 0.18 -8.83 7.26
CA ARG A 395 0.86 -7.61 6.79
C ARG A 395 0.08 -6.93 5.66
N LEU A 396 -0.45 -7.71 4.72
CA LEU A 396 -1.23 -7.19 3.59
C LEU A 396 -2.65 -6.73 3.96
N PHE A 397 -3.24 -7.26 5.04
CA PHE A 397 -4.63 -7.02 5.37
C PHE A 397 -4.97 -5.53 5.61
N PRO A 398 -4.24 -4.76 6.44
CA PRO A 398 -4.49 -3.33 6.61
C PRO A 398 -4.41 -2.56 5.28
N ILE A 399 -3.41 -2.89 4.45
CA ILE A 399 -3.14 -2.24 3.15
C ILE A 399 -4.32 -2.49 2.20
N ARG A 400 -4.79 -3.74 2.11
CA ARG A 400 -5.93 -4.11 1.27
C ARG A 400 -7.19 -3.33 1.65
N ILE A 401 -7.47 -3.18 2.95
CA ILE A 401 -8.62 -2.39 3.42
C ILE A 401 -8.44 -0.92 3.04
N SER A 402 -7.26 -0.35 3.25
CA SER A 402 -6.95 1.03 2.87
C SER A 402 -7.14 1.27 1.36
N VAL A 403 -6.61 0.38 0.52
CA VAL A 403 -6.77 0.42 -0.94
C VAL A 403 -8.24 0.32 -1.36
N ALA A 404 -9.02 -0.60 -0.78
CA ALA A 404 -10.43 -0.78 -1.12
C ALA A 404 -11.29 0.46 -0.78
N HIS A 405 -10.85 1.26 0.19
CA HIS A 405 -11.52 2.48 0.64
C HIS A 405 -10.84 3.77 0.13
N ALA A 406 -9.94 3.66 -0.86
CA ALA A 406 -9.18 4.79 -1.44
C ALA A 406 -8.49 5.66 -0.37
N ARG A 407 -7.94 5.02 0.66
CA ARG A 407 -7.17 5.68 1.72
C ARG A 407 -5.71 5.82 1.29
N ILE A 408 -5.01 6.77 1.92
CA ILE A 408 -3.58 7.03 1.69
C ILE A 408 -2.77 5.75 1.98
N ILE A 409 -1.87 5.44 1.05
CA ILE A 409 -0.87 4.38 1.13
C ILE A 409 0.50 5.01 1.38
N THR A 410 1.15 4.62 2.48
CA THR A 410 2.48 5.12 2.86
C THR A 410 3.60 4.31 2.22
N LEU A 411 4.84 4.78 2.34
CA LEU A 411 6.01 3.96 1.99
C LEU A 411 6.12 2.68 2.85
N ASP A 412 5.68 2.70 4.11
CA ASP A 412 5.63 1.50 4.96
C ASP A 412 4.68 0.45 4.40
N ASP A 413 3.48 0.89 3.98
CA ASP A 413 2.51 0.02 3.30
C ASP A 413 3.12 -0.55 2.02
N GLU A 414 3.79 0.28 1.22
CA GLU A 414 4.39 -0.13 -0.03
C GLU A 414 5.54 -1.13 0.18
N MET A 415 6.36 -0.97 1.22
CA MET A 415 7.41 -1.92 1.57
C MET A 415 6.83 -3.31 1.88
N TYR A 416 5.79 -3.38 2.73
CA TYR A 416 5.08 -4.64 2.99
C TYR A 416 4.45 -5.21 1.72
N LEU A 417 3.81 -4.36 0.92
CA LEU A 417 3.15 -4.77 -0.31
C LEU A 417 4.14 -5.39 -1.29
N LYS A 418 5.26 -4.72 -1.59
CA LYS A 418 6.30 -5.23 -2.51
C LYS A 418 6.90 -6.55 -2.00
N VAL A 419 7.28 -6.63 -0.73
CA VAL A 419 7.90 -7.84 -0.17
C VAL A 419 6.92 -9.02 -0.14
N GLU A 420 5.73 -8.84 0.43
CA GLU A 420 4.80 -9.96 0.64
C GLU A 420 4.16 -10.41 -0.67
N MET A 421 3.90 -9.50 -1.62
CA MET A 421 3.44 -9.89 -2.95
C MET A 421 4.51 -10.66 -3.72
N HIS A 422 5.78 -10.23 -3.70
CA HIS A 422 6.86 -10.96 -4.36
C HIS A 422 6.95 -12.39 -3.79
N ARG A 423 6.92 -12.50 -2.47
CA ARG A 423 6.98 -13.77 -1.74
C ARG A 423 5.82 -14.70 -2.08
N LEU A 424 4.58 -14.20 -1.98
CA LEU A 424 3.39 -14.99 -2.28
C LEU A 424 3.31 -15.37 -3.77
N SER A 425 3.62 -14.42 -4.67
CA SER A 425 3.59 -14.67 -6.12
C SER A 425 4.60 -15.74 -6.51
N LYS A 426 5.83 -15.68 -5.98
CA LYS A 426 6.83 -16.73 -6.21
C LYS A 426 6.33 -18.12 -5.79
N ALA A 427 5.68 -18.24 -4.63
CA ALA A 427 5.13 -19.52 -4.17
C ALA A 427 3.97 -20.02 -5.05
N ILE A 428 3.18 -19.09 -5.59
CA ILE A 428 2.07 -19.39 -6.48
C ILE A 428 2.60 -19.82 -7.86
N GLU A 429 3.57 -19.10 -8.41
CA GLU A 429 4.22 -19.30 -9.72
C GLU A 429 5.09 -20.55 -9.80
N GLU A 430 5.85 -20.90 -8.76
CA GLU A 430 6.65 -22.14 -8.70
C GLU A 430 5.80 -23.42 -8.83
N LYS A 431 4.47 -23.30 -8.69
CA LYS A 431 3.50 -24.39 -8.83
C LYS A 431 2.62 -24.25 -10.07
N TYR A 432 2.93 -23.30 -10.97
CA TYR A 432 2.32 -23.24 -12.29
C TYR A 432 2.97 -24.21 -13.28
#